data_AF-A0A952U197-F1
#
_entry.id   AF-A0A952U197-F1
#
_cell.length_a   1.000
_cell.length_b   1.000
_cell.length_c   1.000
_cell.angle_alpha   90.00
_cell.angle_beta   90.00
_cell.angle_gamma   90.00
#
_symmetry.space_group_name_H-M   'P 1'
#
loop_
_entity.id
_entity.type
_entity.pdbx_description
1 polymer ?
#
loop_
_entity_poly.entity_id
_entity_poly.type
_entity_poly.pdbx_seq_one_letter_code
_entity_poly.pdbx_strand_id
1 'polypeptide(L)'
;MADEQAQPGRKLMDNLEKFTAWSECYFEAVGLINNQEYAEAIPLLVEAEQRIDANKTVQRAQIAERMGYCFHQLAKFGEAERDYGQALVFAATPLDEQMFEVRGAEHLESAEERKAAENVQAEIYKQRDKSREHNKQVIAVVLDMVERNFGSMLTDLGRDADRDALASRLADLRAELLQ
;
A
#
# COMPACT_ATOMS: atom_id res chain seq x y z
N MET A 1 -31.05 10.40 21.64
CA MET A 1 -29.86 10.46 20.76
C MET A 1 -28.74 9.84 21.55
N ALA A 2 -28.54 8.53 21.38
CA ALA A 2 -27.63 7.74 22.20
C ALA A 2 -26.24 7.78 21.57
N ASP A 3 -25.26 8.07 22.42
CA ASP A 3 -23.82 8.14 22.16
C ASP A 3 -23.33 6.98 21.29
N GLU A 4 -22.82 7.33 20.11
CA GLU A 4 -22.00 6.47 19.28
C GLU A 4 -20.57 6.45 19.84
N GLN A 5 -20.41 5.95 21.06
CA GLN A 5 -19.10 5.53 21.57
C GLN A 5 -18.71 4.25 20.83
N ALA A 6 -18.17 4.41 19.62
CA ALA A 6 -17.56 3.30 18.88
C ALA A 6 -16.49 2.65 19.75
N GLN A 7 -16.78 1.47 20.30
CA GLN A 7 -15.85 0.72 21.14
C GLN A 7 -14.57 0.43 20.34
N PRO A 8 -13.38 0.83 20.83
CA PRO A 8 -12.10 0.65 20.14
C PRO A 8 -11.84 -0.80 19.69
N GLY A 9 -12.35 -1.77 20.44
CA GLY A 9 -12.25 -3.20 20.10
C GLY A 9 -13.01 -3.61 18.85
N ARG A 10 -14.16 -3.00 18.55
CA ARG A 10 -14.95 -3.33 17.35
C ARG A 10 -14.26 -2.83 16.08
N LYS A 11 -13.75 -1.59 16.10
CA LYS A 11 -12.99 -1.00 15.00
C LYS A 11 -11.70 -1.78 14.71
N LEU A 12 -11.04 -2.30 15.74
CA LEU A 12 -9.85 -3.15 15.58
C LEU A 12 -10.19 -4.47 14.89
N MET A 13 -11.28 -5.12 15.28
CA MET A 13 -11.72 -6.38 14.67
C MET A 13 -12.15 -6.17 13.21
N ASP A 14 -12.90 -5.11 12.91
CA ASP A 14 -13.29 -4.76 11.54
C ASP A 14 -12.05 -4.52 10.64
N ASN A 15 -11.03 -3.83 11.17
CA ASN A 15 -9.78 -3.60 10.45
C ASN A 15 -9.00 -4.90 10.20
N LEU A 16 -8.99 -5.82 11.16
CA LEU A 16 -8.32 -7.12 11.04
C LEU A 16 -9.03 -8.01 10.02
N GLU A 17 -10.36 -8.04 10.04
CA GLU A 17 -11.18 -8.78 9.07
C GLU A 17 -10.95 -8.25 7.65
N LYS A 18 -11.00 -6.93 7.45
CA LYS A 18 -10.70 -6.31 6.15
C LYS A 18 -9.29 -6.61 5.66
N PHE A 19 -8.29 -6.53 6.54
CA PHE A 19 -6.91 -6.84 6.20
C PHE A 19 -6.76 -8.30 5.77
N THR A 20 -7.37 -9.22 6.53
CA THR A 20 -7.34 -10.66 6.25
C THR A 20 -7.99 -10.95 4.90
N ALA A 21 -9.19 -10.42 4.71
CA ALA A 21 -9.99 -10.53 3.49
C ALA A 21 -9.29 -9.97 2.25
N TRP A 22 -8.56 -8.85 2.37
CA TRP A 22 -7.71 -8.33 1.30
C TRP A 22 -6.53 -9.25 1.03
N SER A 23 -5.82 -9.67 2.08
CA SER A 23 -4.57 -10.42 1.96
C SER A 23 -4.78 -11.79 1.32
N GLU A 24 -5.90 -12.46 1.60
CA GLU A 24 -6.28 -13.74 0.99
C GLU A 24 -6.41 -13.59 -0.54
N CYS A 25 -7.25 -12.66 -1.00
CA CYS A 25 -7.43 -12.38 -2.43
C CYS A 25 -6.10 -11.97 -3.10
N TYR A 26 -5.33 -11.10 -2.45
CA TYR A 26 -4.06 -10.61 -3.00
C TYR A 26 -3.03 -11.74 -3.14
N PHE A 27 -2.83 -12.57 -2.11
CA PHE A 27 -1.84 -13.65 -2.17
C PHE A 27 -2.26 -14.78 -3.11
N GLU A 28 -3.56 -15.08 -3.20
CA GLU A 28 -4.06 -16.02 -4.21
C GLU A 28 -3.82 -15.51 -5.63
N ALA A 29 -4.09 -14.22 -5.89
CA ALA A 29 -3.78 -13.60 -7.17
C ALA A 29 -2.28 -13.66 -7.50
N VAL A 30 -1.40 -13.41 -6.51
CA VAL A 30 0.05 -13.55 -6.69
C VAL A 30 0.44 -14.98 -7.04
N GLY A 31 -0.21 -15.99 -6.43
CA GLY A 31 -0.04 -17.39 -6.79
C GLY A 31 -0.36 -17.66 -8.26
N LEU A 32 -1.51 -17.18 -8.74
CA LEU A 32 -1.92 -17.30 -10.14
C LEU A 32 -0.96 -16.58 -11.10
N ILE A 33 -0.49 -15.38 -10.74
CA ILE A 33 0.50 -14.63 -11.52
C ILE A 33 1.80 -15.42 -11.68
N ASN A 34 2.28 -16.06 -10.62
CA ASN A 34 3.48 -16.90 -10.66
C ASN A 34 3.29 -18.14 -11.55
N ASN A 35 2.06 -18.63 -11.66
CA ASN A 35 1.67 -19.73 -12.56
C ASN A 35 1.33 -19.25 -13.99
N GLN A 36 1.45 -17.95 -14.28
CA GLN A 36 1.11 -17.32 -15.56
C GLN A 36 -0.38 -17.36 -15.91
N GLU A 37 -1.24 -17.54 -14.90
CA GLU A 37 -2.70 -17.52 -15.00
C GLU A 37 -3.22 -16.08 -14.83
N TYR A 38 -2.83 -15.20 -15.77
CA TYR A 38 -3.04 -13.76 -15.64
C TYR A 38 -4.52 -13.34 -15.72
N ALA A 39 -5.32 -14.04 -16.52
CA ALA A 39 -6.74 -13.73 -16.68
C ALA A 39 -7.52 -14.06 -15.39
N GLU A 40 -7.13 -15.13 -14.72
CA GLU A 40 -7.67 -15.62 -13.46
C GLU A 40 -7.23 -14.77 -12.26
N ALA A 41 -6.01 -14.20 -12.32
CA ALA A 41 -5.52 -13.30 -11.27
C ALA A 41 -6.25 -11.95 -11.23
N ILE A 42 -6.66 -11.40 -12.37
CA ILE A 42 -7.32 -10.08 -12.46
C ILE A 42 -8.57 -9.96 -11.57
N PRO A 43 -9.57 -10.87 -11.61
CA PRO A 43 -10.75 -10.72 -10.76
C PRO A 43 -10.42 -10.73 -9.26
N LEU A 44 -9.42 -11.50 -8.84
CA LEU A 44 -8.96 -11.51 -7.44
C LEU A 44 -8.28 -10.19 -7.04
N LEU A 45 -7.52 -9.57 -7.95
CA LEU A 45 -6.93 -8.24 -7.71
C LEU A 45 -8.01 -7.15 -7.61
N VAL A 46 -9.04 -7.21 -8.45
CA VAL A 46 -10.20 -6.30 -8.39
C VAL A 46 -10.95 -6.47 -7.07
N GLU A 47 -11.17 -7.71 -6.64
CA GLU A 47 -11.79 -8.01 -5.36
C GLU A 47 -10.94 -7.52 -4.18
N ALA A 48 -9.61 -7.70 -4.25
CA ALA A 48 -8.69 -7.17 -3.26
C ALA A 48 -8.79 -5.63 -3.19
N GLU A 49 -8.85 -4.91 -4.32
CA GLU A 49 -9.01 -3.46 -4.33
C GLU A 49 -10.32 -3.00 -3.68
N GLN A 50 -11.41 -3.75 -3.85
CA GLN A 50 -12.71 -3.42 -3.24
C GLN A 50 -12.72 -3.62 -1.72
N ARG A 51 -11.81 -4.46 -1.19
CA ARG A 51 -11.73 -4.80 0.24
C ARG A 51 -10.81 -3.88 1.04
N ILE A 52 -10.06 -3.00 0.38
CA ILE A 52 -9.18 -2.03 1.04
C ILE A 52 -9.81 -0.66 1.18
N ASP A 53 -9.53 0.00 2.30
CA ASP A 53 -9.95 1.38 2.50
C ASP A 53 -9.21 2.30 1.52
N ALA A 54 -9.87 3.35 1.06
CA ALA A 54 -9.33 4.27 0.05
C ALA A 54 -8.00 4.93 0.47
N ASN A 55 -7.75 5.01 1.78
CA ASN A 55 -6.53 5.57 2.37
C ASN A 55 -5.40 4.55 2.54
N LYS A 56 -5.51 3.31 2.00
CA LYS A 56 -4.47 2.27 2.05
C LYS A 56 -3.54 2.30 0.86
N THR A 57 -2.75 3.37 0.77
CA THR A 57 -1.98 3.70 -0.44
C THR A 57 -0.97 2.62 -0.83
N VAL A 58 -0.33 1.98 0.14
CA VAL A 58 0.66 0.91 -0.09
C VAL A 58 0.02 -0.31 -0.77
N GLN A 59 -1.08 -0.81 -0.21
CA GLN A 59 -1.80 -1.96 -0.76
C GLN A 59 -2.37 -1.66 -2.14
N ARG A 60 -2.88 -0.43 -2.35
CA ARG A 60 -3.35 0.03 -3.66
C ARG A 60 -2.22 0.05 -4.69
N ALA A 61 -1.03 0.54 -4.31
CA ALA A 61 0.14 0.54 -5.18
C ALA A 61 0.53 -0.89 -5.60
N GLN A 62 0.53 -1.83 -4.64
CA GLN A 62 0.81 -3.25 -4.91
C GLN A 62 -0.21 -3.88 -5.86
N ILE A 63 -1.51 -3.62 -5.67
CA ILE A 63 -2.56 -4.16 -6.54
C ILE A 63 -2.44 -3.55 -7.95
N ALA A 64 -2.29 -2.23 -8.05
CA ALA A 64 -2.19 -1.54 -9.34
C ALA A 64 -0.98 -2.01 -10.15
N GLU A 65 0.18 -2.22 -9.51
CA GLU A 65 1.36 -2.80 -10.18
C GLU A 65 1.06 -4.19 -10.74
N ARG A 66 0.43 -5.06 -9.94
CA ARG A 66 0.10 -6.43 -10.33
C ARG A 66 -0.95 -6.48 -11.44
N MET A 67 -1.96 -5.61 -11.39
CA MET A 67 -2.94 -5.48 -12.48
C MET A 67 -2.24 -5.03 -13.77
N GLY A 68 -1.38 -4.02 -13.67
CA GLY A 68 -0.55 -3.55 -14.80
C GLY A 68 0.26 -4.69 -15.43
N TYR A 69 0.88 -5.53 -14.59
CA TYR A 69 1.60 -6.71 -15.04
C TYR A 69 0.72 -7.73 -15.75
N CYS A 70 -0.42 -8.10 -15.17
CA CYS A 70 -1.35 -9.03 -15.82
C CYS A 70 -1.83 -8.50 -17.19
N PHE A 71 -2.18 -7.21 -17.28
CA PHE A 71 -2.62 -6.61 -18.54
C PHE A 71 -1.49 -6.55 -19.57
N HIS A 72 -0.26 -6.25 -19.13
CA HIS A 72 0.90 -6.30 -20.00
C HIS A 72 1.09 -7.70 -20.61
N GLN A 73 1.08 -8.75 -19.78
CA GLN A 73 1.24 -10.13 -20.26
C GLN A 73 0.11 -10.58 -21.20
N LEU A 74 -1.08 -10.00 -21.06
CA LEU A 74 -2.22 -10.22 -21.96
C LEU A 74 -2.25 -9.28 -23.18
N ALA A 75 -1.17 -8.52 -23.42
CA ALA A 75 -1.05 -7.53 -24.50
C ALA A 75 -2.14 -6.44 -24.51
N LYS A 76 -2.72 -6.15 -23.33
CA LYS A 76 -3.69 -5.08 -23.10
C LYS A 76 -2.96 -3.82 -22.62
N PHE A 77 -2.16 -3.24 -23.52
CA PHE A 77 -1.19 -2.21 -23.18
C PHE A 77 -1.80 -0.90 -22.64
N GLY A 78 -3.01 -0.55 -23.08
CA GLY A 78 -3.70 0.66 -22.58
C GLY A 78 -4.11 0.52 -21.11
N GLU A 79 -4.66 -0.63 -20.73
CA GLU A 79 -5.00 -0.97 -19.35
C GLU A 79 -3.73 -1.11 -18.50
N ALA A 80 -2.69 -1.75 -19.04
CA ALA A 80 -1.41 -1.89 -18.35
C ALA A 80 -0.78 -0.54 -18.01
N GLU A 81 -0.71 0.39 -18.97
CA GLU A 81 -0.16 1.73 -18.77
C GLU A 81 -0.97 2.52 -17.74
N ARG A 82 -2.31 2.41 -17.77
CA ARG A 82 -3.18 3.03 -16.76
C ARG A 82 -2.84 2.54 -15.36
N ASP A 83 -2.73 1.23 -15.18
CA ASP A 83 -2.56 0.63 -13.84
C ASP A 83 -1.13 0.82 -13.32
N TYR A 84 -0.10 0.78 -14.17
CA TYR A 84 1.24 1.21 -13.77
C TYR A 84 1.29 2.70 -13.38
N GLY A 85 0.58 3.56 -14.13
CA GLY A 85 0.44 4.97 -13.78
C GLY A 85 -0.22 5.16 -12.42
N GLN A 86 -1.27 4.40 -12.11
CA GLN A 86 -1.92 4.41 -10.80
C GLN A 86 -0.98 3.92 -9.68
N ALA A 87 -0.20 2.87 -9.93
CA ALA A 87 0.79 2.39 -8.97
C ALA A 87 1.79 3.48 -8.58
N LEU A 88 2.27 4.27 -9.56
CA LEU A 88 3.13 5.43 -9.30
C LEU A 88 2.45 6.54 -8.50
N VAL A 89 1.17 6.82 -8.78
CA VAL A 89 0.40 7.82 -8.03
C VAL A 89 0.24 7.40 -6.57
N PHE A 90 -0.11 6.14 -6.32
CA PHE A 90 -0.24 5.61 -4.96
C PHE A 90 1.11 5.58 -4.23
N ALA A 91 2.20 5.19 -4.93
CA ALA A 91 3.55 5.19 -4.37
C ALA A 91 4.07 6.59 -4.01
N ALA A 92 3.63 7.63 -4.73
CA ALA A 92 3.97 9.03 -4.45
C ALA A 92 3.07 9.66 -3.37
N THR A 93 1.97 9.00 -2.98
CA THR A 93 1.08 9.50 -1.94
C THR A 93 1.75 9.30 -0.57
N PRO A 94 1.71 10.30 0.34
CA PRO A 94 2.26 10.13 1.68
C PRO A 94 1.77 8.86 2.36
N LEU A 95 2.70 8.08 2.90
CA LEU A 95 2.42 6.80 3.53
C LEU A 95 1.37 6.95 4.63
N ASP A 96 0.46 5.97 4.69
CA ASP A 96 -0.62 5.94 5.66
C ASP A 96 -0.10 6.18 7.09
N GLU A 97 -0.40 7.35 7.65
CA GLU A 97 -0.26 7.54 9.09
C GLU A 97 -1.45 6.85 9.74
N GLN A 98 -1.23 5.67 10.34
CA GLN A 98 -2.14 5.19 11.38
C GLN A 98 -2.07 6.21 12.54
N MET A 99 -2.95 7.21 12.47
CA MET A 99 -3.13 8.20 13.53
C MET A 99 -3.78 7.50 14.72
N PHE A 100 -2.95 6.97 15.60
CA PHE A 100 -3.38 6.66 16.96
C PHE A 100 -3.49 7.99 17.70
N GLU A 101 -4.72 8.53 17.80
CA GLU A 101 -5.00 9.64 18.71
C GLU A 101 -4.83 9.14 20.15
N VAL A 102 -3.67 9.40 20.74
CA VAL A 102 -3.49 9.27 22.18
C VAL A 102 -3.98 10.60 22.78
N ARG A 103 -5.21 10.60 23.32
CA ARG A 103 -5.67 11.74 24.14
C ARG A 103 -4.73 11.87 25.33
N GLY A 104 -4.14 13.05 25.49
CA GLY A 104 -3.05 13.31 26.41
C GLY A 104 -3.35 12.94 27.86
N ALA A 105 -2.29 12.55 28.58
CA ALA A 105 -2.26 12.21 30.01
C ALA A 105 -2.61 13.39 30.95
N GLU A 106 -3.11 14.51 30.41
CA GLU A 106 -3.34 15.77 31.13
C GLU A 106 -4.43 15.67 32.21
N HIS A 107 -5.23 14.60 32.17
CA HIS A 107 -6.28 14.31 33.16
C HIS A 107 -5.90 13.22 34.18
N LEU A 108 -4.68 12.65 34.12
CA LEU A 108 -4.25 11.60 35.04
C LEU A 108 -3.76 12.20 36.37
N GLU A 109 -4.38 11.77 37.46
CA GLU A 109 -4.21 12.35 38.80
C GLU A 109 -2.96 11.82 39.52
N SER A 110 -2.51 10.59 39.21
CA SER A 110 -1.31 10.01 39.85
C SER A 110 -0.07 10.00 38.95
N ALA A 111 1.11 10.09 39.58
CA ALA A 111 2.40 10.01 38.89
C ALA A 111 2.65 8.64 38.23
N GLU A 112 2.08 7.57 38.80
CA GLU A 112 2.19 6.21 38.24
C GLU A 112 1.37 6.06 36.95
N GLU A 113 0.16 6.62 36.92
CA GLU A 113 -0.70 6.62 35.73
C GLU A 113 -0.08 7.45 34.59
N ARG A 114 0.54 8.60 34.91
CA ARG A 114 1.27 9.39 33.91
C ARG A 114 2.44 8.62 33.32
N LYS A 115 3.26 7.98 34.16
CA LYS A 115 4.39 7.16 33.70
C LYS A 115 3.93 5.96 32.85
N ALA A 116 2.82 5.33 33.22
CA ALA A 116 2.23 4.25 32.43
C ALA A 116 1.73 4.75 31.06
N ALA A 117 1.06 5.90 31.02
CA ALA A 117 0.61 6.52 29.77
C ALA A 117 1.77 6.95 28.86
N GLU A 118 2.82 7.54 29.41
CA GLU A 118 4.05 7.90 28.68
C GLU A 118 4.72 6.66 28.06
N ASN A 119 4.81 5.55 28.81
CA ASN A 119 5.36 4.29 28.29
C ASN A 119 4.53 3.72 27.14
N VAL A 120 3.19 3.75 27.26
CA VAL A 120 2.28 3.31 26.18
C VAL A 120 2.44 4.20 24.95
N GLN A 121 2.50 5.52 25.14
CA GLN A 121 2.70 6.48 24.06
C GLN A 121 4.05 6.25 23.35
N ALA A 122 5.14 6.03 24.10
CA ALA A 122 6.44 5.72 23.54
C ALA A 122 6.43 4.43 22.70
N GLU A 123 5.74 3.39 23.15
CA GLU A 123 5.61 2.14 22.38
C GLU A 123 4.74 2.33 21.13
N ILE A 124 3.66 3.12 21.20
CA ILE A 124 2.85 3.47 20.02
C ILE A 124 3.70 4.17 18.97
N TYR A 125 4.51 5.17 19.35
CA TYR A 125 5.42 5.84 18.41
C TYR A 125 6.42 4.86 17.79
N LYS A 126 7.01 3.98 18.61
CA LYS A 126 7.95 2.96 18.12
C LYS A 126 7.30 2.00 17.11
N GLN A 127 6.05 1.58 17.35
CA GLN A 127 5.32 0.74 16.40
C GLN A 127 4.95 1.50 15.13
N ARG A 128 4.59 2.78 15.25
CA ARG A 128 4.34 3.67 14.10
C ARG A 128 5.57 3.79 13.22
N ASP A 129 6.74 4.04 13.81
CA ASP A 129 7.99 4.21 13.05
C ASP A 129 8.39 2.90 12.35
N LYS A 130 8.22 1.74 13.01
CA LYS A 130 8.41 0.43 12.37
C LYS A 130 7.46 0.21 11.20
N SER A 131 6.17 0.54 11.35
CA SER A 131 5.18 0.43 10.27
C SER A 131 5.51 1.34 9.11
N ARG A 132 5.98 2.58 9.38
CA ARG A 132 6.39 3.51 8.34
C ARG A 132 7.60 2.98 7.57
N GLU A 133 8.60 2.46 8.26
CA GLU A 133 9.78 1.86 7.64
C GLU A 133 9.42 0.64 6.79
N HIS A 134 8.55 -0.25 7.30
CA HIS A 134 8.05 -1.37 6.53
C HIS A 134 7.31 -0.92 5.26
N ASN A 135 6.44 0.08 5.38
CA ASN A 135 5.72 0.63 4.23
C ASN A 135 6.67 1.23 3.18
N LYS A 136 7.73 1.94 3.60
CA LYS A 136 8.79 2.44 2.71
C LYS A 136 9.44 1.30 1.92
N GLN A 137 9.77 0.20 2.59
CA GLN A 137 10.35 -0.98 1.96
C GLN A 137 9.41 -1.63 0.94
N VAL A 138 8.12 -1.73 1.27
CA VAL A 138 7.11 -2.26 0.35
C VAL A 138 6.96 -1.36 -0.89
N ILE A 139 6.89 -0.04 -0.72
CA ILE A 139 6.84 0.89 -1.85
C ILE A 139 8.11 0.79 -2.70
N ALA A 140 9.29 0.68 -2.10
CA ALA A 140 10.54 0.52 -2.86
C ALA A 140 10.47 -0.72 -3.78
N VAL A 141 9.95 -1.84 -3.28
CA VAL A 141 9.71 -3.04 -4.09
C VAL A 141 8.71 -2.80 -5.21
N VAL A 142 7.63 -2.05 -4.96
CA VAL A 142 6.66 -1.68 -6.01
C VAL A 142 7.33 -0.85 -7.10
N LEU A 143 8.13 0.15 -6.73
CA LEU A 143 8.85 0.99 -7.70
C LEU A 143 9.82 0.17 -8.55
N ASP A 144 10.54 -0.79 -7.96
CA ASP A 144 11.43 -1.70 -8.69
C ASP A 144 10.66 -2.59 -9.69
N MET A 145 9.47 -3.06 -9.29
CA MET A 145 8.62 -3.87 -10.15
C MET A 145 8.02 -3.03 -11.29
N VAL A 146 7.57 -1.79 -11.03
CA VAL A 146 7.11 -0.87 -12.06
C VAL A 146 8.25 -0.56 -13.05
N GLU A 147 9.46 -0.25 -12.57
CA GLU A 147 10.61 0.00 -13.45
C GLU A 147 10.84 -1.15 -14.43
N ARG A 148 10.89 -2.37 -13.89
CA ARG A 148 11.13 -3.58 -14.67
C ARG A 148 9.99 -3.83 -15.66
N ASN A 149 8.76 -3.86 -15.16
CA ASN A 149 7.64 -4.38 -15.93
C ASN A 149 7.06 -3.33 -16.89
N PHE A 150 6.88 -2.09 -16.42
CA PHE A 150 6.44 -0.99 -17.26
C PHE A 150 7.55 -0.56 -18.21
N GLY A 151 8.81 -0.53 -17.75
CA GLY A 151 9.95 -0.24 -18.61
C GLY A 151 10.15 -1.27 -19.73
N SER A 152 9.94 -2.56 -19.44
CA SER A 152 9.91 -3.62 -20.47
C SER A 152 8.80 -3.36 -21.48
N MET A 153 7.57 -3.12 -21.01
CA MET A 153 6.43 -2.83 -21.90
C MET A 153 6.69 -1.63 -22.81
N LEU A 154 7.27 -0.55 -22.28
CA LEU A 154 7.63 0.63 -23.08
C LEU A 154 8.69 0.29 -24.13
N THR A 155 9.65 -0.59 -23.81
CA THR A 155 10.64 -1.09 -24.76
C THR A 155 9.97 -1.93 -25.86
N ASP A 156 9.04 -2.82 -25.50
CA ASP A 156 8.30 -3.66 -26.45
C ASP A 156 7.44 -2.83 -27.41
N LEU A 157 6.97 -1.66 -26.97
CA LEU A 157 6.25 -0.67 -27.77
C LEU A 157 7.17 0.29 -28.55
N GLY A 158 8.49 0.19 -28.42
CA GLY A 158 9.46 1.09 -29.06
C GLY A 158 9.46 2.51 -28.48
N ARG A 159 9.01 2.68 -27.23
CA ARG A 159 8.89 3.96 -26.51
C ARG A 159 10.07 4.19 -25.57
N ASP A 160 11.31 4.06 -26.06
CA ASP A 160 12.53 4.19 -25.26
C ASP A 160 12.63 5.54 -24.52
N ALA A 161 12.20 6.64 -25.14
CA ALA A 161 12.21 7.95 -24.51
C ALA A 161 11.29 8.01 -23.27
N ASP A 162 10.13 7.36 -23.33
CA ASP A 162 9.20 7.30 -22.20
C ASP A 162 9.74 6.38 -21.10
N ARG A 163 10.46 5.30 -21.46
CA ARG A 163 11.16 4.45 -20.49
C ARG A 163 12.21 5.23 -19.73
N ASP A 164 13.01 6.05 -20.42
CA ASP A 164 14.06 6.84 -19.78
C ASP A 164 13.46 7.95 -18.88
N ALA A 165 12.34 8.53 -19.28
CA ALA A 165 11.57 9.45 -18.45
C ALA A 165 10.99 8.75 -17.20
N LEU A 166 10.46 7.53 -17.35
CA LEU A 166 9.99 6.70 -16.24
C LEU A 166 11.13 6.43 -15.24
N ALA A 167 12.30 6.00 -15.72
CA ALA A 167 13.46 5.73 -14.88
C ALA A 167 13.88 6.97 -14.07
N SER A 168 13.87 8.15 -14.70
CA SER A 168 14.17 9.43 -14.03
C SER A 168 13.14 9.72 -12.93
N ARG A 169 11.85 9.60 -13.22
CA ARG A 169 10.77 9.80 -12.24
C ARG A 169 10.87 8.82 -11.06
N LEU A 170 11.22 7.57 -11.32
CA LEU A 170 11.40 6.55 -10.29
C LEU A 170 12.58 6.87 -9.38
N ALA A 171 13.67 7.44 -9.93
CA ALA A 171 14.80 7.89 -9.14
C ALA A 171 14.39 9.01 -8.17
N ASP A 172 13.57 9.97 -8.62
CA ASP A 172 13.05 11.04 -7.76
C ASP A 172 12.18 10.49 -6.62
N LEU A 173 11.23 9.58 -6.93
CA LEU A 173 10.36 8.95 -5.92
C LEU A 173 11.15 8.13 -4.89
N ARG A 174 12.21 7.43 -5.31
CA ARG A 174 13.10 6.71 -4.38
C ARG A 174 13.86 7.67 -3.47
N ALA A 175 14.31 8.81 -3.99
CA ALA A 175 14.97 9.83 -3.20
C ALA A 175 14.03 10.45 -2.16
N GLU A 176 12.76 10.67 -2.52
CA GLU A 176 11.73 11.15 -1.60
C GLU A 176 11.40 10.13 -0.48
N LEU A 177 11.36 8.83 -0.79
CA LEU A 177 11.11 7.78 0.20
C LEU A 177 12.19 7.71 1.30
N LEU A 178 13.43 8.12 1.00
CA LEU A 178 14.55 8.10 1.95
C LEU A 178 14.59 9.33 2.88
N GLN A 179 13.73 10.33 2.66
CA GLN A 179 13.56 11.49 3.54
C GLN A 179 12.63 11.17 4.72
#